data_AF-A0A931Q1B9-F1
#
_entry.id   AF-A0A931Q1B9-F1
#
_cell.length_a   1.000
_cell.length_b   1.000
_cell.length_c   1.000
_cell.angle_alpha   90.00
_cell.angle_beta   90.00
_cell.angle_gamma   90.00
#
_symmetry.space_group_name_H-M   'P 1'
#
loop_
_entity.id
_entity.type
_entity.pdbx_description
1 polymer ?
#
loop_
_entity_poly.entity_id
_entity_poly.type
_entity_poly.pdbx_seq_one_letter_code
_entity_poly.pdbx_strand_id
1 'polypeptide(L)'
;MRKLFFLTVLVLLSTSVTRSQNGTRLIGFDALTTGRGGTSTGYFDNPSLIMNNPAGLSFLKSSQADLSFSLMAPRVHFQNDINNTYGKNNLFPLGCISYAHKGKNKISWGAGVFTQGGMGADFNHYLYRDENGAYVKQPYHSKFAVMQGGGSL
;
A
#
# COMPACT_ATOMS: atom_id res chain seq x y z
N MET A 1 23.72 29.23 2.64
CA MET A 1 23.16 28.30 3.66
C MET A 1 21.70 28.61 4.00
N ARG A 2 21.34 29.83 4.47
CA ARG A 2 19.95 30.19 4.83
C ARG A 2 18.91 30.05 3.70
N LYS A 3 19.27 30.41 2.46
CA LYS A 3 18.40 30.25 1.27
C LYS A 3 18.17 28.79 0.88
N LEU A 4 19.20 27.93 0.99
CA LEU A 4 19.06 26.49 0.74
C LEU A 4 18.15 25.85 1.78
N PHE A 5 18.32 26.19 3.06
CA PHE A 5 17.47 25.67 4.14
C PHE A 5 16.00 26.06 3.93
N PHE A 6 15.72 27.31 3.56
CA PHE A 6 14.38 27.77 3.21
C PHE A 6 13.79 27.02 2.02
N LEU A 7 14.59 26.76 0.99
CA LEU A 7 14.16 26.01 -0.19
C LEU A 7 13.82 24.55 0.17
N THR A 8 14.64 23.89 0.99
CA THR A 8 14.40 22.53 1.48
C THR A 8 13.09 22.44 2.27
N VAL A 9 12.85 23.40 3.18
CA VAL A 9 11.61 23.46 3.96
C VAL A 9 10.38 23.68 3.05
N LEU A 10 10.50 24.55 2.04
CA LEU A 10 9.42 24.82 1.08
C LEU A 10 9.08 23.58 0.22
N VAL A 11 10.09 22.82 -0.19
CA VAL A 11 9.92 21.55 -0.93
C VAL A 11 9.29 20.47 -0.06
N LEU A 12 9.68 20.37 1.22
CA LEU A 12 9.07 19.43 2.15
C LEU A 12 7.59 19.75 2.40
N LEU A 13 7.25 21.04 2.60
CA LEU A 13 5.87 21.48 2.84
C LEU A 13 4.93 21.24 1.64
N SER A 14 5.43 21.33 0.41
CA SER A 14 4.63 21.17 -0.82
C SER A 14 4.22 19.72 -1.11
N THR A 15 4.88 18.72 -0.51
CA THR A 15 4.48 17.30 -0.65
C THR A 15 3.15 16.97 0.04
N SER A 16 2.75 17.78 1.04
CA SER A 16 1.56 17.56 1.89
C SER A 16 0.21 17.64 1.15
N VAL A 17 0.21 18.17 -0.08
CA VAL A 17 -1.03 18.42 -0.86
C VAL A 17 -1.21 17.43 -2.01
N THR A 18 -0.31 16.46 -2.16
CA THR A 18 -0.44 15.46 -3.23
C THR A 18 -1.59 14.49 -2.90
N ARG A 19 -2.62 14.49 -3.74
CA ARG A 19 -3.78 13.58 -3.64
C ARG A 19 -3.68 12.42 -4.63
N SER A 20 -2.48 11.89 -4.83
CA SER A 20 -2.25 10.70 -5.64
C SER A 20 -2.22 9.49 -4.73
N GLN A 21 -3.21 8.61 -4.87
CA GLN A 21 -3.20 7.29 -4.23
C GLN A 21 -3.37 6.23 -5.32
N ASN A 22 -2.58 5.16 -5.25
CA ASN A 22 -2.68 4.01 -6.17
C ASN A 22 -3.90 3.12 -5.85
N GLY A 23 -5.02 3.74 -5.48
CA GLY A 23 -6.22 3.10 -4.98
C GLY A 23 -5.91 2.20 -3.78
N THR A 24 -5.99 0.89 -4.02
CA THR A 24 -5.91 -0.14 -2.99
C THR A 24 -4.51 -0.73 -2.84
N ARG A 25 -3.54 -0.34 -3.68
CA ARG A 25 -2.19 -0.89 -3.68
C ARG A 25 -1.32 -0.23 -2.61
N LEU A 26 -0.53 -1.03 -1.90
CA LEU A 26 0.51 -0.53 -1.00
C LEU A 26 1.68 0.06 -1.79
N ILE A 27 2.32 1.07 -1.20
CA ILE A 27 3.51 1.71 -1.76
C ILE A 27 4.81 0.96 -1.42
N GLY A 28 4.77 0.07 -0.43
CA GLY A 28 5.90 -0.75 -0.01
C GLY A 28 5.39 -1.96 0.77
N PHE A 29 6.24 -2.97 0.90
CA PHE A 29 5.91 -4.21 1.62
C PHE A 29 6.71 -4.38 2.92
N ASP A 30 7.49 -3.35 3.26
CA ASP A 30 8.30 -3.25 4.45
C ASP A 30 8.32 -1.81 4.97
N ALA A 31 8.77 -1.63 6.21
CA ALA A 31 8.81 -0.32 6.86
C ALA A 31 9.82 0.66 6.23
N LEU A 32 10.96 0.18 5.73
CA LEU A 32 12.01 1.02 5.14
C LEU A 32 11.56 1.59 3.80
N THR A 33 11.05 0.75 2.91
CA THR A 33 10.50 1.16 1.60
C THR A 33 9.33 2.12 1.78
N THR A 34 8.42 1.81 2.70
CA THR A 34 7.27 2.67 3.00
C THR A 34 7.71 4.03 3.57
N GLY A 35 8.68 4.03 4.50
CA GLY A 35 9.28 5.25 5.05
C GLY A 35 9.98 6.12 4.00
N ARG A 36 10.40 5.54 2.86
CA ARG A 36 10.95 6.24 1.69
C ARG A 36 9.88 6.65 0.67
N GLY A 37 8.60 6.63 1.03
CA GLY A 37 7.51 6.94 0.12
C GLY A 37 7.33 5.91 -1.00
N GLY A 38 7.72 4.65 -0.77
CA GLY A 38 7.61 3.56 -1.74
C GLY A 38 8.81 3.38 -2.67
N THR A 39 9.90 4.12 -2.44
CA THR A 39 11.11 4.02 -3.26
C THR A 39 11.89 2.75 -2.93
N SER A 40 11.98 1.81 -3.88
CA SER A 40 12.69 0.51 -3.68
C SER A 40 13.58 0.08 -4.86
N THR A 41 13.25 0.44 -6.10
CA THR A 41 13.88 -0.14 -7.31
C THR A 41 15.41 -0.04 -7.33
N GLY A 42 15.99 1.04 -6.81
CA GLY A 42 17.43 1.28 -6.75
C GLY A 42 18.06 1.15 -5.36
N TYR A 43 17.32 0.67 -4.35
CA TYR A 43 17.81 0.56 -2.98
C TYR A 43 17.78 -0.89 -2.51
N PHE A 44 18.97 -1.49 -2.34
CA PHE A 44 19.11 -2.93 -2.14
C PHE A 44 19.39 -3.31 -0.69
N ASP A 45 18.41 -3.14 0.19
CA ASP A 45 18.62 -3.31 1.64
C ASP A 45 17.67 -4.27 2.35
N ASN A 46 16.62 -4.78 1.72
CA ASN A 46 15.61 -5.57 2.42
C ASN A 46 15.03 -6.72 1.54
N PRO A 47 14.38 -7.74 2.13
CA PRO A 47 13.81 -8.85 1.38
C PRO A 47 12.62 -8.50 0.45
N SER A 48 11.95 -7.36 0.62
CA SER A 48 10.82 -6.97 -0.27
C SER A 48 11.25 -6.73 -1.72
N LEU A 49 12.56 -6.69 -2.00
CA LEU A 49 13.12 -6.73 -3.34
C LEU A 49 12.61 -7.91 -4.17
N ILE A 50 12.18 -9.02 -3.54
CA ILE A 50 11.47 -10.13 -4.19
C ILE A 50 10.29 -9.62 -5.05
N MET A 51 9.62 -8.54 -4.62
CA MET A 51 8.47 -7.97 -5.34
C MET A 51 8.80 -6.83 -6.30
N ASN A 52 9.82 -6.03 -5.99
CA ASN A 52 10.07 -4.80 -6.74
C ASN A 52 11.26 -4.91 -7.71
N ASN A 53 12.33 -5.60 -7.31
CA ASN A 53 13.53 -5.78 -8.12
C ASN A 53 14.33 -7.01 -7.62
N PRO A 54 13.99 -8.23 -8.06
CA PRO A 54 14.65 -9.47 -7.62
C PRO A 54 16.17 -9.47 -7.78
N ALA A 55 16.71 -8.81 -8.82
CA ALA A 55 18.16 -8.71 -9.03
C ALA A 55 18.88 -8.00 -7.87
N GLY A 56 18.17 -7.15 -7.13
CA GLY A 56 18.64 -6.47 -5.92
C GLY A 56 19.04 -7.42 -4.79
N LEU A 57 18.51 -8.66 -4.76
CA LEU A 57 18.86 -9.66 -3.75
C LEU A 57 20.36 -10.01 -3.79
N SER A 58 20.99 -9.91 -4.96
CA SER A 58 22.43 -10.12 -5.14
C SER A 58 23.28 -9.08 -4.42
N PHE A 59 22.73 -7.91 -4.07
CA PHE A 59 23.43 -6.81 -3.40
C PHE A 59 23.22 -6.78 -1.88
N LEU A 60 22.36 -7.64 -1.33
CA LEU A 60 22.14 -7.72 0.11
C LEU A 60 23.44 -8.07 0.86
N LYS A 61 23.65 -7.44 2.02
CA LYS A 61 24.87 -7.62 2.83
C LYS A 61 24.88 -8.95 3.60
N SER A 62 23.71 -9.44 3.97
CA SER A 62 23.53 -10.68 4.72
C SER A 62 22.20 -11.33 4.36
N SER A 63 22.01 -12.57 4.79
CA SER A 63 20.67 -13.17 4.81
C SER A 63 19.81 -12.42 5.82
N GLN A 64 18.54 -12.24 5.52
CA GLN A 64 17.64 -11.42 6.33
C GLN A 64 16.20 -11.89 6.20
N ALA A 65 15.48 -11.84 7.32
CA ALA A 65 14.05 -12.06 7.39
C ALA A 65 13.37 -10.72 7.68
N ASP A 66 12.19 -10.52 7.09
CA ASP A 66 11.34 -9.35 7.34
C ASP A 66 9.93 -9.82 7.70
N LEU A 67 9.39 -9.25 8.77
CA LEU A 67 8.00 -9.38 9.17
C LEU A 67 7.45 -7.97 9.29
N SER A 68 6.51 -7.63 8.41
CA SER A 68 5.98 -6.29 8.27
C SER A 68 4.47 -6.28 8.44
N PHE A 69 3.98 -5.26 9.13
CA PHE A 69 2.56 -5.02 9.35
C PHE A 69 2.22 -3.59 8.98
N SER A 70 1.26 -3.42 8.08
CA SER A 70 0.76 -2.13 7.64
C SER A 70 -0.72 -2.00 7.96
N LEU A 71 -1.17 -0.77 8.24
CA LEU A 71 -2.58 -0.46 8.48
C LEU A 71 -3.04 0.58 7.46
N MET A 72 -3.97 0.20 6.58
CA MET A 72 -4.60 1.13 5.65
C MET A 72 -5.91 1.63 6.26
N ALA A 73 -6.03 2.97 6.37
CA ALA A 73 -7.18 3.65 6.96
C ALA A 73 -7.80 4.65 5.97
N PRO A 74 -8.50 4.17 4.92
CA PRO A 74 -9.02 5.04 3.87
C PRO A 74 -10.23 5.86 4.35
N ARG A 75 -10.38 7.05 3.78
CA ARG A 75 -11.62 7.84 3.87
C ARG A 75 -12.25 7.93 2.49
N VAL A 76 -13.31 7.15 2.27
CA VAL A 76 -13.98 7.07 0.97
C VAL A 76 -15.17 8.03 0.95
N HIS A 77 -15.26 8.84 -0.10
CA HIS A 77 -16.38 9.75 -0.35
C HIS A 77 -17.05 9.33 -1.66
N PHE A 78 -18.37 9.24 -1.65
CA PHE A 78 -19.16 8.90 -2.82
C PHE A 78 -20.20 9.99 -3.06
N GLN A 79 -20.24 10.49 -4.30
CA GLN A 79 -21.18 11.53 -4.71
C GLN A 79 -21.74 11.22 -6.11
N ASN A 80 -23.06 11.30 -6.23
CA ASN A 80 -23.83 11.30 -7.49
C ASN A 80 -25.08 12.17 -7.30
N ASP A 81 -26.01 12.17 -8.26
CA ASP A 81 -27.20 13.04 -8.22
C ASP A 81 -28.15 12.79 -7.04
N ILE A 82 -28.12 11.59 -6.46
CA ILE A 82 -29.05 11.14 -5.42
C ILE A 82 -28.36 10.84 -4.09
N ASN A 83 -27.02 10.81 -4.05
CA ASN A 83 -26.22 10.50 -2.89
C ASN A 83 -25.04 11.48 -2.77
N ASN A 84 -24.78 11.95 -1.56
CA ASN A 84 -23.52 12.60 -1.21
C ASN A 84 -23.14 12.16 0.21
N THR A 85 -22.26 11.18 0.32
CA THR A 85 -22.00 10.52 1.60
C THR A 85 -20.58 10.01 1.74
N TYR A 86 -20.10 9.98 2.98
CA TYR A 86 -18.84 9.34 3.35
C TYR A 86 -19.10 7.90 3.77
N GLY A 87 -18.19 7.01 3.37
CA GLY A 87 -18.19 5.63 3.83
C GLY A 87 -17.76 5.55 5.30
N LYS A 88 -18.03 4.42 5.95
CA LYS A 88 -17.52 4.18 7.31
C LYS A 88 -15.99 4.15 7.31
N ASN A 89 -15.40 4.63 8.40
CA ASN A 89 -13.96 4.58 8.61
C ASN A 89 -13.56 3.13 8.92
N ASN A 90 -13.03 2.44 7.92
CA ASN A 90 -12.55 1.07 8.04
C ASN A 90 -11.03 1.05 8.22
N LEU A 91 -10.56 0.02 8.90
CA LEU A 91 -9.14 -0.30 9.03
C LEU A 91 -8.87 -1.64 8.36
N PHE A 92 -7.83 -1.66 7.53
CA PHE A 92 -7.40 -2.85 6.79
C PHE A 92 -5.98 -3.20 7.23
N PRO A 93 -5.80 -4.22 8.09
CA PRO A 93 -4.49 -4.73 8.44
C PRO A 93 -3.92 -5.54 7.27
N LEU A 94 -2.66 -5.28 6.91
CA LEU A 94 -2.00 -5.83 5.74
C LEU A 94 -0.62 -6.34 6.17
N GLY A 95 -0.51 -7.66 6.28
CA GLY A 95 0.71 -8.34 6.73
C GLY A 95 1.60 -8.77 5.57
N CYS A 96 2.91 -8.73 5.77
CA CYS A 96 3.91 -9.28 4.86
C CYS A 96 4.95 -10.06 5.67
N ILE A 97 5.41 -11.18 5.13
CA ILE A 97 6.54 -11.94 5.67
C ILE A 97 7.44 -12.37 4.53
N SER A 98 8.74 -12.24 4.70
CA SER A 98 9.70 -12.60 3.65
C SER A 98 11.07 -12.96 4.21
N TYR A 99 11.79 -13.73 3.43
CA TYR A 99 13.16 -14.14 3.72
C TYR A 99 13.99 -14.04 2.46
N ALA A 100 15.19 -13.49 2.59
CA ALA A 100 16.20 -13.47 1.56
C ALA A 100 17.48 -14.14 2.07
N HIS A 101 17.95 -15.12 1.32
CA HIS A 101 19.24 -15.75 1.51
C HIS A 101 20.30 -15.08 0.65
N LYS A 102 21.38 -14.60 1.29
CA LYS A 102 22.58 -14.15 0.60
C LYS A 102 23.55 -15.32 0.46
N GLY A 103 23.57 -15.95 -0.71
CA GLY A 103 24.47 -17.07 -0.96
C GLY A 103 25.91 -16.64 -1.20
N LYS A 104 26.85 -17.51 -0.79
CA LYS A 104 28.29 -17.30 -0.98
C LYS A 104 28.74 -17.47 -2.45
N ASN A 105 27.97 -18.23 -3.24
CA ASN A 105 28.32 -18.62 -4.61
C ASN A 105 27.70 -17.70 -5.68
N LYS A 106 27.58 -16.39 -5.41
CA LYS A 106 26.96 -15.38 -6.30
C LYS A 106 25.47 -15.59 -6.61
N ILE A 107 24.83 -16.61 -6.03
CA ILE A 107 23.40 -16.84 -6.13
C ILE A 107 22.78 -16.36 -4.81
N SER A 108 21.88 -15.37 -4.90
CA SER A 108 20.98 -15.02 -3.82
C SER A 108 19.60 -15.56 -4.17
N TRP A 109 18.78 -15.86 -3.17
CA TRP A 109 17.39 -16.21 -3.43
C TRP A 109 16.52 -15.69 -2.30
N GLY A 110 15.22 -15.63 -2.53
CA GLY A 110 14.28 -15.22 -1.51
C GLY A 110 12.89 -15.77 -1.77
N ALA A 111 12.09 -15.81 -0.72
CA ALA A 111 10.69 -16.17 -0.78
C ALA A 111 9.90 -15.32 0.21
N GLY A 112 8.64 -15.03 -0.12
CA GLY A 112 7.78 -14.25 0.76
C GLY A 112 6.32 -14.30 0.37
N VAL A 113 5.50 -13.87 1.31
CA VAL A 113 4.06 -13.66 1.14
C VAL A 113 3.80 -12.20 1.48
N PHE A 114 3.24 -11.48 0.50
CA PHE A 114 3.05 -10.04 0.57
C PHE A 114 1.59 -9.71 0.35
N THR A 115 1.03 -8.85 1.19
CA THR A 115 -0.26 -8.23 0.89
C THR A 115 0.00 -7.06 -0.06
N GLN A 116 -0.31 -7.23 -1.35
CA GLN A 116 -0.07 -6.18 -2.35
C GLN A 116 -0.93 -4.95 -2.14
N GLY A 117 -2.10 -5.16 -1.55
CA GLY A 117 -3.11 -4.16 -1.41
C GLY A 117 -4.38 -4.76 -0.85
N GLY A 118 -5.26 -3.89 -0.39
CA GLY A 118 -6.53 -4.31 0.17
C GLY A 118 -7.26 -3.09 0.67
N MET A 119 -8.51 -2.95 0.25
CA MET A 119 -9.37 -1.86 0.68
C MET A 119 -10.81 -2.32 0.53
N GLY A 120 -11.71 -1.51 1.05
CA GLY A 120 -13.13 -1.76 1.02
C GLY A 120 -13.87 -0.47 1.30
N ALA A 121 -15.18 -0.51 1.11
CA ALA A 121 -16.03 0.61 1.43
C ALA A 121 -17.37 0.11 1.98
N ASP A 122 -17.78 0.71 3.08
CA ASP A 122 -19.08 0.46 3.69
C ASP A 122 -19.91 1.74 3.59
N PHE A 123 -21.06 1.66 2.92
CA PHE A 123 -21.97 2.78 2.71
C PHE A 123 -23.38 2.42 3.13
N ASN A 124 -24.20 3.44 3.37
CA ASN A 124 -25.64 3.30 3.43
C ASN A 124 -26.21 4.37 2.50
N HIS A 125 -26.59 3.99 1.28
CA HIS A 125 -26.92 4.93 0.20
C HIS A 125 -28.10 4.44 -0.65
N TYR A 126 -28.66 5.32 -1.48
CA TYR A 126 -29.77 4.99 -2.37
C TYR A 126 -29.23 4.30 -3.64
N LEU A 127 -29.74 3.10 -3.94
CA LEU A 127 -29.40 2.34 -5.15
C LEU A 127 -30.63 2.05 -6.00
N TYR A 128 -31.70 1.59 -5.37
CA TYR A 128 -32.94 1.18 -6.07
C TYR A 128 -34.13 2.04 -5.66
N ARG A 129 -35.18 1.92 -6.44
CA ARG A 129 -36.51 2.43 -6.11
C ARG A 129 -37.42 1.27 -5.71
N ASP A 130 -38.35 1.51 -4.80
CA ASP A 130 -39.41 0.56 -4.48
C ASP A 130 -40.51 0.53 -5.57
N GLU A 131 -41.54 -0.29 -5.34
CA GLU A 131 -42.72 -0.40 -6.22
C GLU A 131 -43.47 0.93 -6.40
N ASN A 132 -43.31 1.87 -5.45
CA ASN A 132 -43.91 3.20 -5.49
C ASN A 132 -42.99 4.25 -6.15
N GLY A 133 -41.82 3.84 -6.63
CA GLY A 133 -40.83 4.73 -7.25
C GLY A 133 -40.00 5.56 -6.25
N ALA A 134 -40.13 5.34 -4.95
CA ALA A 134 -39.35 6.03 -3.93
C ALA A 134 -37.96 5.41 -3.76
N TYR A 135 -36.92 6.23 -3.59
CA TYR A 135 -35.57 5.72 -3.37
C TYR A 135 -35.44 5.00 -2.02
N VAL A 136 -34.89 3.79 -2.06
CA VAL A 136 -34.67 2.97 -0.86
C VAL A 136 -33.20 2.97 -0.51
N LYS A 137 -32.92 3.29 0.76
CA LYS A 137 -31.57 3.30 1.29
C LYS A 137 -31.13 1.87 1.60
N GLN A 138 -29.95 1.48 1.15
CA GLN A 138 -29.42 0.15 1.34
C GLN A 138 -27.99 0.17 1.90
N PRO A 139 -27.68 -0.77 2.81
CA PRO A 139 -26.31 -1.01 3.22
C PRO A 139 -25.52 -1.65 2.07
N TYR A 140 -24.36 -1.07 1.77
CA TYR A 140 -23.36 -1.63 0.87
C TYR A 140 -22.12 -1.96 1.69
N HIS A 141 -21.56 -3.14 1.47
CA HIS A 141 -20.37 -3.62 2.15
C HIS A 141 -19.42 -4.24 1.13
N SER A 142 -18.17 -3.77 1.13
CA SER A 142 -17.10 -4.33 0.30
C SER A 142 -15.81 -4.33 1.07
N LYS A 143 -15.09 -5.46 1.04
CA LYS A 143 -13.74 -5.63 1.57
C LYS A 143 -13.01 -6.65 0.70
N PHE A 144 -11.79 -6.33 0.29
CA PHE A 144 -10.93 -7.30 -0.38
C PHE A 144 -9.48 -7.10 0.04
N ALA A 145 -8.69 -8.15 -0.10
CA ALA A 145 -7.24 -8.13 0.04
C ALA A 145 -6.64 -8.97 -1.09
N VAL A 146 -5.57 -8.47 -1.68
CA VAL A 146 -4.79 -9.17 -2.70
C VAL A 146 -3.47 -9.57 -2.06
N MET A 147 -3.27 -10.87 -1.92
CA MET A 147 -2.02 -11.44 -1.41
C MET A 147 -1.27 -12.11 -2.55
N GLN A 148 0.04 -11.94 -2.59
CA GLN A 148 0.92 -12.61 -3.52
C GLN A 148 2.02 -13.34 -2.75
N GLY A 149 2.11 -14.65 -2.95
CA GLY A 149 3.28 -15.43 -2.62
C GLY A 149 4.24 -15.46 -3.82
N GLY A 150 5.54 -15.48 -3.56
CA GLY A 150 6.53 -15.56 -4.63
C GLY A 150 7.92 -15.94 -4.14
N GLY A 151 8.70 -16.51 -5.06
CA GLY A 151 10.12 -16.78 -4.90
C GLY A 151 10.93 -16.03 -5.95
N SER A 152 12.21 -15.81 -5.67
CA SER A 152 13.17 -15.16 -6.57
C SER A 152 14.56 -15.74 -6.40
N LEU A 153 15.35 -15.74 -7.46
CA LEU A 153 16.73 -16.22 -7.55
C LEU A 153 17.57 -15.22 -8.36
#